data_AF-A0A4D9F8K0-F1
#
_entry.id   AF-A0A4D9F8K0-F1
#
_cell.length_a   1.000
_cell.length_b   1.000
_cell.length_c   1.000
_cell.angle_alpha   90.00
_cell.angle_beta   90.00
_cell.angle_gamma   90.00
#
_symmetry.space_group_name_H-M   'P 1'
#
loop_
_entity.id
_entity.type
_entity.pdbx_description
1 polymer ?
#
loop_
_entity_poly.entity_id
_entity_poly.type
_entity_poly.pdbx_seq_one_letter_code
_entity_poly.pdbx_strand_id
1 'polypeptide(L)'
;MLLFGLAARGLCCAHGDRAGTLNTLRISTRGRTMMVKNVWEPVGLGLALLLLALETTVTGSASHSCYGTPGLPGTPGMPGKDGRDGLKGVKGEPGIPAIPGTRGPKGEKGDPGSPGLPGKTGPMGPPGTRGEPGEHGQPGGPGMPGNYKQKHQSAFSVVRRTGQYPDKNAPVVFNHAITNPNADYNITSGKFTCRVPGLYYFVFHTSQTANLCVNMYKNRQKVASFCDHMSNSKQVSSGGLLLRMDAGHQLWLAVNDYNGMVGIAGSDSVFSGFLLFPD
;
A
#
# COMPACT_ATOMS: atom_id res chain seq x y z
N MET A 1 -19.92 2.63 58.38
CA MET A 1 -20.90 1.92 57.53
C MET A 1 -20.15 1.52 56.26
N LEU A 2 -19.35 0.45 56.25
CA LEU A 2 -19.69 -0.99 56.35
C LEU A 2 -20.44 -1.43 55.06
N LEU A 3 -20.11 -2.48 54.32
CA LEU A 3 -18.93 -3.36 54.16
C LEU A 3 -19.32 -4.41 53.08
N PHE A 4 -18.33 -4.91 52.30
CA PHE A 4 -18.28 -6.20 51.56
C PHE A 4 -19.29 -6.50 50.41
N GLY A 5 -18.98 -7.21 49.33
CA GLY A 5 -17.78 -7.98 48.94
C GLY A 5 -18.15 -9.40 48.44
N LEU A 6 -17.59 -9.80 47.28
CA LEU A 6 -17.34 -11.18 46.77
C LEU A 6 -18.56 -12.10 46.49
N ALA A 7 -18.49 -13.19 45.71
CA ALA A 7 -17.65 -13.71 44.63
C ALA A 7 -18.28 -15.04 44.14
N ALA A 8 -17.78 -15.50 42.99
CA ALA A 8 -18.08 -16.70 42.20
C ALA A 8 -18.18 -18.08 42.89
N ARG A 9 -18.77 -19.04 42.14
CA ARG A 9 -18.51 -20.50 41.94
C ARG A 9 -19.87 -21.23 41.85
N GLY A 10 -20.14 -22.21 41.00
CA GLY A 10 -19.32 -23.17 40.25
C GLY A 10 -19.87 -24.60 40.51
N LEU A 11 -19.87 -25.47 39.50
CA LEU A 11 -20.10 -26.95 39.55
C LEU A 11 -21.55 -27.42 39.85
N CYS A 12 -22.07 -28.58 39.41
CA CYS A 12 -21.53 -29.76 38.73
C CYS A 12 -22.67 -30.62 38.14
N CYS A 13 -22.29 -31.56 37.27
CA CYS A 13 -23.06 -32.66 36.66
C CYS A 13 -23.59 -33.73 37.64
N ALA A 14 -24.67 -34.44 37.25
CA ALA A 14 -24.91 -35.91 37.41
C ALA A 14 -26.27 -36.27 36.75
N HIS A 15 -26.39 -37.11 35.72
CA HIS A 15 -26.38 -38.60 35.65
C HIS A 15 -27.57 -39.34 36.32
N GLY A 16 -28.19 -40.27 35.57
CA GLY A 16 -29.18 -41.28 36.00
C GLY A 16 -30.50 -41.20 35.22
N ASP A 17 -30.79 -41.93 34.13
CA ASP A 17 -30.70 -43.36 33.77
C ASP A 17 -31.99 -44.15 34.09
N ARG A 18 -32.51 -44.85 33.06
CA ARG A 18 -33.56 -45.90 33.03
C ARG A 18 -35.02 -45.48 33.24
N ALA A 19 -36.04 -46.14 32.71
CA ALA A 19 -36.28 -47.16 31.68
C ALA A 19 -37.82 -47.41 31.73
N GLY A 20 -38.45 -47.88 30.66
CA GLY A 20 -39.71 -48.64 30.81
C GLY A 20 -40.85 -48.32 29.85
N THR A 21 -40.86 -49.07 28.75
CA THR A 21 -42.00 -49.86 28.23
C THR A 21 -43.34 -49.20 27.86
N LEU A 22 -43.61 -49.33 26.55
CA LEU A 22 -44.88 -49.65 25.89
C LEU A 22 -46.12 -49.83 26.77
N ASN A 23 -47.19 -49.13 26.41
CA ASN A 23 -48.43 -49.82 26.06
C ASN A 23 -49.29 -49.02 25.08
N THR A 24 -49.63 -49.69 23.98
CA THR A 24 -50.54 -49.26 22.94
C THR A 24 -51.97 -49.49 23.41
N LEU A 25 -52.84 -48.48 23.36
CA LEU A 25 -54.28 -48.69 23.34
C LEU A 25 -54.91 -47.85 22.21
N ARG A 26 -55.42 -48.52 21.18
CA ARG A 26 -56.30 -47.95 20.17
C ARG A 26 -57.74 -48.09 20.64
N ILE A 27 -58.50 -47.00 20.66
CA ILE A 27 -59.96 -47.02 20.54
C ILE A 27 -60.35 -46.01 19.47
N SER A 28 -61.15 -46.47 18.51
CA SER A 28 -61.67 -45.76 17.35
C SER A 28 -63.15 -45.50 17.54
N THR A 29 -63.62 -44.27 17.34
CA THR A 29 -65.01 -43.99 16.96
C THR A 29 -65.11 -42.74 16.08
N ARG A 30 -65.77 -42.91 14.92
CA ARG A 30 -66.19 -41.93 13.91
C ARG A 30 -67.25 -40.94 14.44
N GLY A 31 -67.24 -39.71 13.93
CA GLY A 31 -68.38 -38.77 13.97
C GLY A 31 -68.05 -37.44 13.26
N ARG A 32 -68.95 -36.89 12.45
CA ARG A 32 -68.73 -35.87 11.40
C ARG A 32 -69.10 -34.43 11.83
N THR A 33 -68.41 -33.46 11.20
CA THR A 33 -68.84 -32.11 10.72
C THR A 33 -69.49 -31.08 11.66
N MET A 34 -68.91 -29.87 11.74
CA MET A 34 -69.47 -28.65 11.12
C MET A 34 -68.47 -27.46 11.13
N MET A 35 -68.43 -26.69 10.04
CA MET A 35 -67.72 -25.41 9.92
C MET A 35 -68.47 -24.29 10.64
N VAL A 36 -67.74 -23.38 11.28
CA VAL A 36 -68.19 -22.00 11.57
C VAL A 36 -67.14 -21.05 11.01
N LYS A 37 -67.51 -20.25 10.02
CA LYS A 37 -66.66 -19.21 9.41
C LYS A 37 -66.83 -17.92 10.20
N ASN A 38 -65.75 -17.43 10.83
CA ASN A 38 -65.71 -16.08 11.39
C ASN A 38 -65.31 -15.08 10.29
N VAL A 39 -66.24 -14.16 10.04
CA VAL A 39 -66.11 -12.99 9.18
C VAL A 39 -65.56 -11.86 10.03
N TRP A 40 -64.23 -11.66 10.03
CA TRP A 40 -63.57 -10.37 10.27
C TRP A 40 -62.06 -10.53 10.13
N GLU A 41 -61.48 -10.30 8.94
CA GLU A 41 -60.05 -9.94 8.77
C GLU A 41 -59.73 -9.66 7.29
N PRO A 42 -60.13 -8.50 6.73
CA PRO A 42 -59.34 -7.99 5.60
C PRO A 42 -59.12 -6.47 5.63
N VAL A 43 -59.05 -5.84 6.81
CA VAL A 43 -58.85 -4.37 6.91
C VAL A 43 -57.40 -3.99 7.26
N GLY A 44 -56.59 -4.91 7.81
CA GLY A 44 -55.22 -4.61 8.25
C GLY A 44 -54.15 -4.59 7.13
N LEU A 45 -54.35 -5.34 6.05
CA LEU A 45 -53.32 -5.54 5.01
C LEU A 45 -53.26 -4.40 3.98
N GLY A 46 -54.35 -3.67 3.77
CA GLY A 46 -54.40 -2.58 2.78
C GLY A 46 -53.70 -1.30 3.25
N LEU A 47 -53.74 -0.99 4.55
CA LEU A 47 -53.19 0.26 5.08
C LEU A 47 -51.66 0.20 5.26
N ALA A 48 -51.10 -0.99 5.48
CA ALA A 48 -49.65 -1.20 5.61
C ALA A 48 -48.90 -1.06 4.26
N LEU A 49 -49.56 -1.37 3.13
CA LEU A 49 -48.98 -1.23 1.79
C LEU A 49 -48.98 0.22 1.27
N LEU A 50 -49.87 1.08 1.79
CA LEU A 50 -49.93 2.50 1.38
C LEU A 50 -48.86 3.37 2.07
N LEU A 51 -48.35 2.94 3.23
CA LEU A 51 -47.30 3.66 3.99
C LEU A 51 -45.86 3.32 3.53
N LEU A 52 -45.67 2.28 2.70
CA LEU A 52 -44.36 1.89 2.15
C LEU A 52 -44.04 2.59 0.81
N ALA A 53 -44.92 3.43 0.28
CA ALA A 53 -44.79 4.04 -1.05
C ALA A 53 -44.31 5.51 -1.06
N LEU A 54 -43.92 6.09 0.07
CA LEU A 54 -43.64 7.54 0.19
C LEU A 54 -42.18 7.94 0.44
N GLU A 55 -41.22 7.01 0.41
CA GLU A 55 -39.80 7.36 0.50
C GLU A 55 -38.96 6.71 -0.58
N THR A 56 -39.00 7.21 -1.82
CA THR A 56 -37.84 7.16 -2.72
C THR A 56 -38.00 8.13 -3.89
N THR A 57 -37.63 9.39 -3.73
CA THR A 57 -37.11 10.21 -4.84
C THR A 57 -36.11 11.25 -4.31
N VAL A 58 -34.98 10.78 -3.79
CA VAL A 58 -33.76 11.60 -3.77
C VAL A 58 -33.07 11.41 -5.11
N THR A 59 -32.91 12.53 -5.79
CA THR A 59 -32.20 12.73 -7.05
C THR A 59 -30.73 12.33 -6.92
N GLY A 60 -30.19 11.76 -8.00
CA GLY A 60 -28.76 11.80 -8.27
C GLY A 60 -28.05 10.45 -8.31
N SER A 61 -27.70 10.01 -9.52
CA SER A 61 -26.34 9.51 -9.74
C SER A 61 -25.90 9.89 -11.14
N ALA A 62 -25.02 10.88 -11.18
CA ALA A 62 -24.12 11.07 -12.30
C ALA A 62 -23.26 9.81 -12.43
N SER A 63 -22.97 9.42 -13.67
CA SER A 63 -22.03 8.37 -14.02
C SER A 63 -20.67 8.63 -13.36
N HIS A 64 -20.42 8.03 -12.19
CA HIS A 64 -19.12 8.04 -11.54
C HIS A 64 -18.20 7.05 -12.28
N SER A 65 -17.52 7.58 -13.30
CA SER A 65 -16.32 6.98 -13.86
C SER A 65 -15.26 6.90 -12.75
N CYS A 66 -15.06 5.70 -12.18
CA CYS A 66 -13.99 5.43 -11.22
C CYS A 66 -12.64 5.38 -11.94
N TYR A 67 -12.15 6.53 -12.38
CA TYR A 67 -10.72 6.75 -12.57
C TYR A 67 -10.27 7.69 -11.46
N GLY A 68 -9.33 7.22 -10.63
CA GLY A 68 -8.69 8.06 -9.61
C GLY A 68 -8.16 9.34 -10.27
N THR A 69 -8.40 10.48 -9.64
CA THR A 69 -7.85 11.76 -10.11
C THR A 69 -6.33 11.63 -10.26
N PRO A 70 -5.74 12.17 -11.35
CA PRO A 70 -4.29 12.24 -11.48
C PRO A 70 -3.69 12.88 -10.22
N GLY A 71 -2.60 12.30 -9.71
CA GLY A 71 -1.92 12.83 -8.54
C GLY A 71 -1.49 14.29 -8.76
N LEU A 72 -1.46 15.06 -7.67
CA LEU A 72 -1.04 16.46 -7.70
C LEU A 72 0.36 16.60 -8.34
N PRO A 73 0.59 17.66 -9.15
CA PRO A 73 1.92 17.95 -9.67
C PRO A 73 2.96 18.05 -8.53
N GLY A 74 4.17 17.55 -8.77
CA GLY A 74 5.27 17.70 -7.82
C GLY A 74 5.59 19.17 -7.55
N THR A 75 6.03 19.48 -6.34
CA THR A 75 6.47 20.84 -5.98
C THR A 75 7.67 21.27 -6.83
N PRO A 76 7.78 22.56 -7.22
CA PRO A 76 8.94 23.08 -7.93
C PRO A 76 10.26 22.78 -7.20
N GLY A 77 11.32 22.53 -7.97
CA GLY A 77 12.67 22.34 -7.40
C GLY A 77 13.16 23.59 -6.68
N MET A 78 14.03 23.42 -5.68
CA MET A 78 14.65 24.54 -4.98
C MET A 78 15.54 25.36 -5.94
N PRO A 79 15.64 26.69 -5.77
CA PRO A 79 16.56 27.52 -6.53
C PRO A 79 18.01 27.02 -6.45
N GLY A 80 18.77 27.24 -7.53
CA GLY A 80 20.19 26.93 -7.57
C GLY A 80 20.97 27.71 -6.50
N LYS A 81 22.11 27.15 -6.08
CA LYS A 81 23.01 27.81 -5.12
C LYS A 81 23.68 29.00 -5.80
N ASP A 82 23.90 30.09 -5.06
CA ASP A 82 24.58 31.28 -5.58
C ASP A 82 25.98 30.94 -6.14
N GLY A 83 26.38 31.67 -7.18
CA GLY A 83 27.72 31.55 -7.77
C GLY A 83 28.82 31.88 -6.75
N ARG A 84 30.00 31.28 -6.91
CA ARG A 84 31.16 31.59 -6.07
C ARG A 84 31.68 33.00 -6.37
N ASP A 85 32.15 33.68 -5.33
CA ASP A 85 32.81 34.99 -5.47
C ASP A 85 34.02 34.91 -6.40
N GLY A 86 34.22 35.94 -7.22
CA GLY A 86 35.37 36.07 -8.11
C GLY A 86 36.69 36.16 -7.33
N LEU A 87 37.78 35.67 -7.94
CA LEU A 87 39.11 35.73 -7.35
C LEU A 87 39.58 37.18 -7.17
N LYS A 88 40.23 37.46 -6.03
CA LYS A 88 40.78 38.78 -5.71
C LYS A 88 41.90 39.14 -6.70
N GLY A 89 41.83 40.33 -7.29
CA GLY A 89 42.84 40.82 -8.24
C GLY A 89 44.26 40.81 -7.65
N VAL A 90 45.24 40.56 -8.51
CA VAL A 90 46.66 40.48 -8.16
C VAL A 90 47.17 41.85 -7.66
N LYS A 91 47.93 41.86 -6.56
CA LYS A 91 48.51 43.08 -5.99
C LYS A 91 49.61 43.60 -6.93
N GLY A 92 49.57 44.88 -7.30
CA GLY A 92 50.60 45.51 -8.14
C GLY A 92 52.00 45.42 -7.54
N GLU A 93 53.01 45.34 -8.40
CA GLU A 93 54.41 45.19 -8.01
C GLU A 93 54.95 46.42 -7.25
N PRO A 94 55.80 46.23 -6.21
CA PRO A 94 56.42 47.34 -5.50
C PRO A 94 57.40 48.13 -6.39
N GLY A 95 57.36 49.46 -6.31
CA GLY A 95 58.33 50.34 -6.99
C GLY A 95 59.76 50.21 -6.43
N ILE A 96 60.74 50.47 -7.29
CA ILE A 96 62.19 50.30 -7.03
C ILE A 96 62.69 51.36 -6.01
N PRO A 97 63.46 51.00 -4.96
CA PRO A 97 63.99 51.95 -3.99
C PRO A 97 65.10 52.85 -4.58
N ALA A 98 65.08 54.15 -4.25
CA ALA A 98 66.15 55.09 -4.60
C ALA A 98 67.36 54.99 -3.66
N ILE A 99 68.56 55.11 -4.23
CA ILE A 99 69.85 55.09 -3.52
C ILE A 99 70.06 56.40 -2.73
N PRO A 100 70.35 56.38 -1.41
CA PRO A 100 70.64 57.60 -0.66
C PRO A 100 72.06 58.13 -0.96
N GLY A 101 72.13 59.37 -1.42
CA GLY A 101 73.36 60.18 -1.46
C GLY A 101 73.74 60.73 -0.08
N THR A 102 75.04 60.83 0.14
CA THR A 102 75.79 61.28 1.33
C THR A 102 75.56 62.73 1.76
N ARG A 103 75.86 63.09 3.02
CA ARG A 103 76.00 64.49 3.49
C ARG A 103 77.33 64.72 4.23
N GLY A 104 78.08 65.76 3.81
CA GLY A 104 79.37 66.26 4.37
C GLY A 104 79.22 67.20 5.59
N PRO A 105 80.19 68.08 6.01
CA PRO A 105 80.89 69.06 5.14
C PRO A 105 82.31 69.58 5.60
N LYS A 106 82.94 70.50 4.81
CA LYS A 106 83.45 71.88 5.15
C LYS A 106 84.49 72.33 4.08
N GLY A 107 84.58 73.56 3.55
CA GLY A 107 83.91 74.86 3.75
C GLY A 107 84.12 75.79 2.52
N GLU A 108 83.82 77.07 2.70
CA GLU A 108 83.27 78.03 1.73
C GLU A 108 84.14 78.49 0.53
N LYS A 109 83.47 78.72 -0.62
CA LYS A 109 83.83 79.75 -1.61
C LYS A 109 82.68 80.09 -2.57
N GLY A 110 82.40 81.40 -2.69
CA GLY A 110 81.85 82.12 -3.85
C GLY A 110 80.39 81.88 -4.22
N ASP A 111 79.57 82.93 -4.17
CA ASP A 111 78.14 82.92 -4.49
C ASP A 111 77.87 82.40 -5.92
N PRO A 112 77.20 81.24 -6.09
CA PRO A 112 76.72 80.78 -7.39
C PRO A 112 75.29 81.26 -7.62
N GLY A 113 74.97 81.59 -8.88
CA GLY A 113 73.64 82.04 -9.30
C GLY A 113 72.52 81.07 -8.87
N SER A 114 71.36 81.63 -8.55
CA SER A 114 70.19 80.90 -8.05
C SER A 114 69.82 79.70 -8.93
N PRO A 115 69.77 78.47 -8.39
CA PRO A 115 69.32 77.29 -9.13
C PRO A 115 67.86 77.40 -9.57
N GLY A 116 67.56 76.94 -10.79
CA GLY A 116 66.20 76.87 -11.30
C GLY A 116 65.31 75.95 -10.44
N LEU A 117 64.03 76.32 -10.32
CA LEU A 117 63.04 75.58 -9.51
C LEU A 117 62.96 74.09 -9.93
N PRO A 118 62.86 73.14 -8.97
CA PRO A 118 62.69 71.72 -9.29
C PRO A 118 61.44 71.47 -10.15
N GLY A 119 61.57 70.60 -11.15
CA GLY A 119 60.45 70.18 -11.98
C GLY A 119 59.34 69.52 -11.15
N LYS A 120 58.09 69.89 -11.42
CA LYS A 120 56.91 69.35 -10.72
C LYS A 120 56.83 67.83 -10.92
N THR A 121 56.54 67.09 -9.85
CA THR A 121 56.30 65.64 -9.88
C THR A 121 55.22 65.29 -10.91
N GLY A 122 55.47 64.29 -11.76
CA GLY A 122 54.50 63.83 -12.76
C GLY A 122 53.22 63.30 -12.10
N PRO A 123 52.05 63.42 -12.77
CA PRO A 123 50.79 62.94 -12.22
C PRO A 123 50.80 61.42 -12.04
N MET A 124 50.14 60.95 -10.97
CA MET A 124 49.92 59.53 -10.72
C MET A 124 49.17 58.89 -11.89
N GLY A 125 49.60 57.69 -12.33
CA GLY A 125 48.94 56.96 -13.40
C GLY A 125 47.48 56.60 -13.05
N PRO A 126 46.59 56.46 -14.06
CA PRO A 126 45.19 56.13 -13.82
C PRO A 126 45.04 54.72 -13.21
N PRO A 127 43.99 54.48 -12.39
CA PRO A 127 43.68 53.14 -11.89
C PRO A 127 43.48 52.13 -13.03
N GLY A 128 43.92 50.89 -12.82
CA GLY A 128 43.69 49.79 -13.77
C GLY A 128 42.19 49.50 -13.94
N THR A 129 41.81 49.00 -15.12
CA THR A 129 40.42 48.66 -15.44
C THR A 129 39.91 47.50 -14.58
N ARG A 130 38.62 47.52 -14.23
CA ARG A 130 37.96 46.43 -13.51
C ARG A 130 37.91 45.19 -14.41
N GLY A 131 38.26 44.02 -13.87
CA GLY A 131 38.16 42.75 -14.58
C GLY A 131 36.72 42.41 -14.98
N GLU A 132 36.56 41.72 -16.10
CA GLU A 132 35.28 41.24 -16.63
C GLU A 132 34.56 40.33 -15.61
N PRO A 133 33.20 40.37 -15.53
CA PRO A 133 32.43 39.40 -14.78
C PRO A 133 32.72 37.97 -15.24
N GLY A 134 32.78 37.02 -14.30
CA GLY A 134 32.91 35.60 -14.64
C GLY A 134 31.68 35.07 -15.40
N GLU A 135 31.88 34.10 -16.28
CA GLU A 135 30.77 33.48 -17.03
C GLU A 135 29.76 32.80 -16.09
N HIS A 136 28.49 32.81 -16.51
CA HIS A 136 27.42 32.15 -15.77
C HIS A 136 27.65 30.63 -15.74
N GLY A 137 27.49 30.01 -14.57
CA GLY A 137 27.58 28.56 -14.42
C GLY A 137 26.54 27.85 -15.28
N GLN A 138 26.89 26.69 -15.84
CA GLN A 138 25.94 25.90 -16.61
C GLN A 138 24.75 25.44 -15.74
N PRO A 139 23.52 25.39 -16.30
CA PRO A 139 22.38 24.80 -15.60
C PRO A 139 22.68 23.38 -15.12
N GLY A 140 22.27 23.06 -13.90
CA GLY A 140 22.35 21.68 -13.39
C GLY A 140 21.54 20.74 -14.27
N GLY A 141 22.05 19.52 -14.49
CA GLY A 141 21.31 18.50 -15.23
C GLY A 141 19.98 18.13 -14.55
N PRO A 142 19.02 17.55 -15.29
CA PRO A 142 17.78 17.04 -14.71
C PRO A 142 18.05 16.06 -13.56
N GLY A 143 17.28 16.17 -12.48
CA GLY A 143 17.33 15.20 -11.38
C GLY A 143 16.97 13.80 -11.87
N MET A 144 17.54 12.77 -11.24
CA MET A 144 17.18 11.38 -11.55
C MET A 144 15.68 11.13 -11.31
N PRO A 145 15.00 10.34 -12.17
CA PRO A 145 13.62 9.92 -11.93
C PRO A 145 13.48 9.25 -10.56
N GLY A 146 12.53 9.72 -9.74
CA GLY A 146 12.30 9.16 -8.40
C GLY A 146 11.75 7.73 -8.46
N ASN A 147 12.47 6.75 -7.89
CA ASN A 147 12.02 5.36 -7.78
C ASN A 147 11.44 5.00 -6.39
N TYR A 148 10.65 5.89 -5.80
CA TYR A 148 10.17 5.75 -4.42
C TYR A 148 8.99 4.77 -4.26
N LYS A 149 8.33 4.36 -5.35
CA LYS A 149 7.13 3.50 -5.29
C LYS A 149 7.43 1.99 -5.23
N GLN A 150 8.60 1.52 -5.67
CA GLN A 150 8.89 0.07 -5.72
C GLN A 150 9.26 -0.55 -4.37
N LYS A 151 9.74 0.24 -3.39
CA LYS A 151 10.23 -0.32 -2.12
C LYS A 151 9.14 -0.87 -1.18
N HIS A 152 7.87 -0.50 -1.37
CA HIS A 152 6.76 -0.87 -0.49
C HIS A 152 5.56 -1.45 -1.27
N GLN A 153 5.79 -2.16 -2.36
CA GLN A 153 4.74 -2.84 -3.10
C GLN A 153 4.92 -4.34 -2.98
N SER A 154 3.84 -5.05 -2.67
CA SER A 154 3.75 -6.51 -2.75
C SER A 154 2.46 -6.82 -3.49
N ALA A 155 2.56 -7.53 -4.60
CA ALA A 155 1.41 -7.97 -5.38
C ALA A 155 1.75 -9.26 -6.12
N PHE A 156 0.78 -10.16 -6.22
CA PHE A 156 0.86 -11.33 -7.07
C PHE A 156 -0.52 -11.68 -7.63
N SER A 157 -0.52 -12.24 -8.84
CA SER A 157 -1.62 -13.02 -9.39
C SER A 157 -1.03 -14.26 -10.04
N VAL A 158 -1.45 -15.43 -9.57
CA VAL A 158 -0.96 -16.73 -10.01
C VAL A 158 -2.13 -17.58 -10.47
N VAL A 159 -1.89 -18.41 -11.47
CA VAL A 159 -2.88 -19.34 -12.01
C VAL A 159 -2.39 -20.76 -11.87
N ARG A 160 -3.34 -21.64 -11.64
CA ARG A 160 -3.13 -23.08 -11.67
C ARG A 160 -3.45 -23.58 -13.07
N ARG A 161 -2.46 -24.16 -13.74
CA ARG A 161 -2.57 -24.72 -15.11
C ARG A 161 -2.30 -26.21 -15.07
N THR A 162 -3.31 -26.97 -14.67
CA THR A 162 -3.32 -28.44 -14.71
C THR A 162 -4.75 -28.94 -14.46
N GLY A 163 -5.12 -30.03 -15.14
CA GLY A 163 -6.40 -30.70 -14.96
C GLY A 163 -6.44 -31.67 -13.76
N GLN A 164 -5.29 -32.01 -13.17
CA GLN A 164 -5.24 -32.85 -11.98
C GLN A 164 -5.79 -32.08 -10.78
N TYR A 165 -6.59 -32.73 -9.93
CA TYR A 165 -7.06 -32.13 -8.69
C TYR A 165 -5.90 -31.92 -7.71
N PRO A 166 -5.93 -30.87 -6.87
CA PRO A 166 -4.95 -30.70 -5.80
C PRO A 166 -5.04 -31.82 -4.75
N ASP A 167 -3.89 -32.09 -4.13
CA ASP A 167 -3.80 -33.04 -3.02
C ASP A 167 -4.63 -32.54 -1.82
N LYS A 168 -5.34 -33.47 -1.19
CA LYS A 168 -6.20 -33.21 -0.04
C LYS A 168 -5.35 -32.80 1.16
N ASN A 169 -5.80 -31.79 1.89
CA ASN A 169 -5.17 -31.26 3.11
C ASN A 169 -3.73 -30.76 2.91
N ALA A 170 -3.33 -30.46 1.67
CA ALA A 170 -2.04 -29.87 1.31
C ALA A 170 -2.23 -28.48 0.69
N PRO A 171 -1.17 -27.64 0.66
CA PRO A 171 -1.20 -26.38 -0.08
C PRO A 171 -1.52 -26.59 -1.56
N VAL A 172 -2.47 -25.82 -2.08
CA VAL A 172 -2.79 -25.78 -3.50
C VAL A 172 -1.69 -25.03 -4.23
N VAL A 173 -1.04 -25.71 -5.17
CA VAL A 173 0.00 -25.11 -6.00
C VAL A 173 -0.63 -24.43 -7.22
N PHE A 174 -0.43 -23.12 -7.31
CA PHE A 174 -0.67 -22.30 -8.50
C PHE A 174 0.66 -22.14 -9.23
N ASN A 175 0.87 -22.98 -10.23
CA ASN A 175 2.17 -23.26 -10.85
C ASN A 175 2.63 -22.25 -11.90
N HIS A 176 1.85 -21.21 -12.18
CA HIS A 176 2.20 -20.22 -13.20
C HIS A 176 1.88 -18.79 -12.72
N ALA A 177 2.84 -17.87 -12.80
CA ALA A 177 2.61 -16.48 -12.45
C ALA A 177 2.05 -15.68 -13.64
N ILE A 178 0.96 -14.96 -13.42
CA ILE A 178 0.55 -13.87 -14.33
C ILE A 178 1.40 -12.65 -14.00
N THR A 179 1.46 -12.29 -12.72
CA THR A 179 2.33 -11.24 -12.19
C THR A 179 2.80 -11.64 -10.79
N ASN A 180 4.08 -11.43 -10.51
CA ASN A 180 4.69 -11.70 -9.21
C ASN A 180 6.02 -10.93 -9.11
N PRO A 181 6.01 -9.60 -9.28
CA PRO A 181 7.22 -8.78 -9.49
C PRO A 181 8.24 -8.92 -8.35
N ASN A 182 7.74 -9.11 -7.13
CA ASN A 182 8.60 -9.23 -5.96
C ASN A 182 9.03 -10.69 -5.73
N ALA A 183 8.30 -11.68 -6.25
CA ALA A 183 8.40 -13.09 -5.88
C ALA A 183 7.91 -13.42 -4.44
N ASP A 184 6.85 -12.75 -3.96
CA ASP A 184 6.28 -13.03 -2.62
C ASP A 184 5.50 -14.35 -2.60
N TYR A 185 4.95 -14.74 -3.75
CA TYR A 185 4.32 -16.04 -3.93
C TYR A 185 5.30 -17.06 -4.53
N ASN A 186 5.43 -18.22 -3.90
CA ASN A 186 6.28 -19.30 -4.37
C ASN A 186 5.45 -20.34 -5.14
N ILE A 187 5.64 -20.39 -6.47
CA ILE A 187 4.89 -21.25 -7.39
C ILE A 187 5.18 -22.75 -7.26
N THR A 188 6.21 -23.14 -6.52
CA THR A 188 6.55 -24.55 -6.25
C THR A 188 5.85 -25.03 -4.98
N SER A 189 5.82 -24.20 -3.94
CA SER A 189 5.23 -24.56 -2.64
C SER A 189 3.75 -24.21 -2.50
N GLY A 190 3.21 -23.33 -3.36
CA GLY A 190 1.84 -22.83 -3.26
C GLY A 190 1.61 -21.80 -2.15
N LYS A 191 2.68 -21.15 -1.65
CA LYS A 191 2.61 -20.25 -0.50
C LYS A 191 3.06 -18.84 -0.82
N PHE A 192 2.29 -17.87 -0.32
CA PHE A 192 2.73 -16.49 -0.14
C PHE A 192 3.54 -16.35 1.15
N THR A 193 4.62 -15.58 1.12
CA THR A 193 5.38 -15.18 2.31
C THR A 193 5.47 -13.67 2.37
N CYS A 194 4.97 -13.07 3.45
CA CYS A 194 4.95 -11.63 3.63
C CYS A 194 6.37 -11.09 3.87
N ARG A 195 6.82 -10.14 3.04
CA ARG A 195 8.06 -9.38 3.26
C ARG A 195 7.82 -7.97 3.79
N VAL A 196 6.71 -7.34 3.40
CA VAL A 196 6.33 -6.00 3.85
C VAL A 196 5.12 -6.14 4.78
N PRO A 197 5.28 -5.91 6.10
CA PRO A 197 4.15 -5.92 7.03
C PRO A 197 3.06 -4.92 6.62
N GLY A 198 1.80 -5.26 6.86
CA GLY A 198 0.68 -4.41 6.47
C GLY A 198 -0.65 -5.12 6.29
N LEU A 199 -1.66 -4.39 5.86
CA LEU A 199 -2.96 -4.93 5.46
C LEU A 199 -2.94 -5.41 4.01
N TYR A 200 -3.28 -6.67 3.79
CA TYR A 200 -3.37 -7.29 2.47
C TYR A 200 -4.81 -7.67 2.13
N TYR A 201 -5.15 -7.61 0.85
CA TYR A 201 -6.33 -8.27 0.31
C TYR A 201 -5.90 -9.52 -0.46
N PHE A 202 -6.50 -10.66 -0.11
CA PHE A 202 -6.31 -11.94 -0.80
C PHE A 202 -7.63 -12.35 -1.43
N VAL A 203 -7.61 -12.80 -2.68
CA VAL A 203 -8.80 -13.20 -3.42
C VAL A 203 -8.49 -14.32 -4.39
N PHE A 204 -9.40 -15.27 -4.55
CA PHE A 204 -9.30 -16.33 -5.55
C PHE A 204 -10.61 -16.50 -6.31
N HIS A 205 -10.48 -17.00 -7.52
CA HIS A 205 -11.58 -17.52 -8.34
C HIS A 205 -11.11 -18.86 -8.91
N THR A 206 -11.79 -19.94 -8.57
CA THR A 206 -11.36 -21.30 -8.92
C THR A 206 -12.44 -22.02 -9.68
N SER A 207 -12.08 -22.49 -10.87
CA SER A 207 -12.92 -23.39 -11.65
C SER A 207 -12.97 -24.76 -10.99
N GLN A 208 -14.16 -25.37 -10.94
CA GLN A 208 -14.39 -26.69 -10.35
C GLN A 208 -15.24 -27.59 -11.24
N THR A 209 -14.98 -28.89 -11.17
CA THR A 209 -15.71 -29.97 -11.87
C THR A 209 -16.20 -31.06 -10.90
N ALA A 210 -16.00 -30.86 -9.59
CA ALA A 210 -16.55 -31.65 -8.50
C ALA A 210 -16.70 -30.74 -7.28
N ASN A 211 -17.32 -31.23 -6.19
CA ASN A 211 -17.45 -30.46 -4.96
C ASN A 211 -16.07 -29.93 -4.50
N LEU A 212 -16.05 -28.68 -4.08
CA LEU A 212 -14.82 -27.99 -3.70
C LEU A 212 -15.02 -27.22 -2.41
N CYS A 213 -14.08 -27.38 -1.48
CA CYS A 213 -13.91 -26.46 -0.36
C CYS A 213 -12.48 -25.93 -0.34
N VAL A 214 -12.34 -24.62 -0.49
CA VAL A 214 -11.07 -23.91 -0.41
C VAL A 214 -10.94 -23.29 0.98
N ASN A 215 -9.91 -23.72 1.71
CA ASN A 215 -9.55 -23.21 3.02
C ASN A 215 -8.37 -22.24 2.87
N MET A 216 -8.48 -21.05 3.43
CA MET A 216 -7.38 -20.09 3.50
C MET A 216 -6.67 -20.26 4.85
N TYR A 217 -5.35 -20.43 4.81
CA TYR A 217 -4.51 -20.59 5.99
C TYR A 217 -3.57 -19.40 6.12
N LYS A 218 -3.47 -18.84 7.32
CA LYS A 218 -2.41 -17.91 7.73
C LYS A 218 -1.55 -18.65 8.76
N ASN A 219 -0.28 -18.89 8.41
CA ASN A 219 0.57 -19.82 9.16
C ASN A 219 -0.20 -21.12 9.42
N ARG A 220 -0.25 -21.62 10.66
CA ARG A 220 -0.93 -22.88 10.99
C ARG A 220 -2.44 -22.75 11.24
N GLN A 221 -3.01 -21.55 11.12
CA GLN A 221 -4.40 -21.30 11.44
C GLN A 221 -5.24 -21.16 10.16
N LYS A 222 -6.34 -21.92 10.09
CA LYS A 222 -7.37 -21.71 9.09
C LYS A 222 -8.12 -20.43 9.42
N VAL A 223 -8.09 -19.45 8.52
CA VAL A 223 -8.73 -18.13 8.70
C VAL A 223 -10.07 -18.02 7.99
N ALA A 224 -10.28 -18.79 6.92
CA ALA A 224 -11.57 -18.85 6.22
C ALA A 224 -11.74 -20.20 5.48
N SER A 225 -12.98 -20.54 5.18
CA SER A 225 -13.36 -21.70 4.38
C SER A 225 -14.50 -21.30 3.45
N PHE A 226 -14.35 -21.59 2.16
CA PHE A 226 -15.33 -21.32 1.13
C PHE A 226 -15.65 -22.63 0.42
N CYS A 227 -16.91 -23.05 0.50
CA CYS A 227 -17.36 -24.33 -0.02
C CYS A 227 -18.44 -24.11 -1.08
N ASP A 228 -18.33 -24.83 -2.18
CA ASP A 228 -19.30 -24.81 -3.25
C ASP A 228 -19.59 -26.24 -3.71
N HIS A 229 -20.87 -26.60 -3.69
CA HIS A 229 -21.36 -27.90 -4.13
C HIS A 229 -21.81 -27.81 -5.58
N MET A 230 -21.34 -28.76 -6.39
CA MET A 230 -21.60 -28.73 -7.82
C MET A 230 -23.09 -28.91 -8.14
N SER A 231 -23.64 -28.02 -8.96
CA SER A 231 -24.98 -28.11 -9.56
C SER A 231 -24.98 -28.18 -11.08
N ASN A 232 -23.85 -27.84 -11.74
CA ASN A 232 -23.66 -27.85 -13.19
C ASN A 232 -22.35 -28.55 -13.56
N SER A 233 -22.10 -28.83 -14.85
CA SER A 233 -20.88 -29.54 -15.30
C SER A 233 -19.56 -28.78 -15.06
N LYS A 234 -19.63 -27.44 -14.93
CA LYS A 234 -18.53 -26.55 -14.53
C LYS A 234 -19.08 -25.37 -13.75
N GLN A 235 -18.40 -24.98 -12.68
CA GLN A 235 -18.72 -23.79 -11.88
C GLN A 235 -17.44 -23.07 -11.44
N VAL A 236 -17.60 -21.84 -10.96
CA VAL A 236 -16.51 -21.04 -10.39
C VAL A 236 -16.85 -20.70 -8.96
N SER A 237 -16.04 -21.20 -8.02
CA SER A 237 -16.09 -20.78 -6.62
C SER A 237 -15.14 -19.62 -6.39
N SER A 238 -15.53 -18.67 -5.55
CA SER A 238 -14.76 -17.47 -5.27
C SER A 238 -14.72 -17.19 -3.78
N GLY A 239 -13.65 -16.56 -3.32
CA GLY A 239 -13.50 -16.16 -1.94
C GLY A 239 -12.39 -15.13 -1.78
N GLY A 240 -12.46 -14.35 -0.71
CA GLY A 240 -11.44 -13.36 -0.41
C GLY A 240 -11.49 -12.90 1.03
N LEU A 241 -10.38 -12.35 1.50
CA LEU A 241 -10.24 -11.89 2.87
C LEU A 241 -9.21 -10.77 2.97
N LEU A 242 -9.51 -9.77 3.80
CA LEU A 242 -8.56 -8.76 4.26
C LEU A 242 -7.82 -9.29 5.49
N LEU A 243 -6.49 -9.31 5.43
CA LEU A 243 -5.66 -9.82 6.50
C LEU A 243 -4.49 -8.90 6.75
N ARG A 244 -4.29 -8.51 8.01
CA ARG A 244 -3.03 -7.92 8.45
C ARG A 244 -1.97 -9.01 8.53
N MET A 245 -0.82 -8.78 7.92
CA MET A 245 0.30 -9.71 7.82
C MET A 245 1.54 -9.07 8.41
N ASP A 246 2.35 -9.89 9.09
CA ASP A 246 3.64 -9.48 9.65
C ASP A 246 4.75 -10.11 8.81
N ALA A 247 5.95 -9.53 8.85
CA ALA A 247 7.09 -10.06 8.10
C ALA A 247 7.35 -11.54 8.47
N GLY A 248 7.50 -12.38 7.45
CA GLY A 248 7.68 -13.83 7.58
C GLY A 248 6.38 -14.64 7.72
N HIS A 249 5.22 -14.01 7.94
CA HIS A 249 3.94 -14.73 7.93
C HIS A 249 3.64 -15.32 6.56
N GLN A 250 3.18 -16.56 6.56
CA GLN A 250 2.83 -17.29 5.35
C GLN A 250 1.31 -17.34 5.16
N LEU A 251 0.87 -17.33 3.90
CA LEU A 251 -0.52 -17.56 3.55
C LEU A 251 -0.63 -18.51 2.35
N TRP A 252 -1.60 -19.43 2.39
CA TRP A 252 -1.88 -20.33 1.29
C TRP A 252 -3.34 -20.79 1.27
N LEU A 253 -3.73 -21.35 0.13
CA LEU A 253 -4.99 -22.05 -0.03
C LEU A 253 -4.76 -23.56 0.11
N ALA A 254 -5.68 -24.28 0.71
CA ALA A 254 -5.67 -25.74 0.80
C ALA A 254 -7.09 -26.27 0.60
N VAL A 255 -7.22 -27.48 0.09
CA VAL A 255 -8.51 -28.17 -0.06
C VAL A 255 -8.67 -29.24 1.01
N ASN A 256 -9.89 -29.58 1.38
CA ASN A 256 -10.17 -30.74 2.23
C ASN A 256 -10.52 -31.96 1.34
N ASP A 257 -11.40 -32.85 1.80
CA ASP A 257 -11.88 -33.98 1.01
C ASP A 257 -12.64 -33.57 -0.26
N TYR A 258 -13.18 -32.35 -0.30
CA TYR A 258 -13.77 -31.74 -1.48
C TYR A 258 -12.68 -30.95 -2.23
N ASN A 259 -12.02 -31.62 -3.17
CA ASN A 259 -10.85 -31.12 -3.90
C ASN A 259 -11.08 -30.91 -5.40
N GLY A 260 -12.32 -30.72 -5.86
CA GLY A 260 -12.69 -30.65 -7.28
C GLY A 260 -12.16 -29.47 -8.11
N MET A 261 -11.06 -28.83 -7.71
CA MET A 261 -10.46 -27.67 -8.38
C MET A 261 -9.67 -28.07 -9.63
N VAL A 262 -9.89 -27.33 -10.72
CA VAL A 262 -9.20 -27.52 -12.01
C VAL A 262 -8.68 -26.20 -12.58
N GLY A 263 -7.68 -26.30 -13.45
CA GLY A 263 -7.28 -25.21 -14.34
C GLY A 263 -7.03 -25.77 -15.73
N ILE A 264 -8.06 -25.70 -16.58
CA ILE A 264 -8.09 -26.29 -17.93
C ILE A 264 -8.43 -25.22 -18.97
N ALA A 265 -8.17 -25.51 -20.25
CA ALA A 265 -8.47 -24.58 -21.34
C ALA A 265 -9.92 -24.07 -21.27
N GLY A 266 -10.09 -22.74 -21.19
CA GLY A 266 -11.37 -22.05 -21.07
C GLY A 266 -11.96 -21.99 -19.65
N SER A 267 -11.27 -22.47 -18.62
CA SER A 267 -11.70 -22.39 -17.21
C SER A 267 -10.49 -22.44 -16.28
N ASP A 268 -9.90 -21.27 -16.02
CA ASP A 268 -8.72 -21.13 -15.16
C ASP A 268 -9.10 -21.05 -13.66
N SER A 269 -8.11 -21.35 -12.81
CA SER A 269 -8.17 -21.07 -11.37
C SER A 269 -7.07 -20.06 -11.02
N VAL A 270 -7.45 -18.91 -10.48
CA VAL A 270 -6.57 -17.79 -10.15
C VAL A 270 -6.58 -17.51 -8.65
N PHE A 271 -5.42 -17.15 -8.13
CA PHE A 271 -5.24 -16.65 -6.78
C PHE A 271 -4.38 -15.39 -6.81
N SER A 272 -4.85 -14.34 -6.15
CA SER A 272 -4.25 -13.02 -6.13
C SER A 272 -4.13 -12.48 -4.72
N GLY A 273 -3.11 -11.67 -4.50
CA GLY A 273 -2.96 -10.94 -3.26
C GLY A 273 -2.11 -9.69 -3.44
N PHE A 274 -2.47 -8.62 -2.74
CA PHE A 274 -1.74 -7.36 -2.80
C PHE A 274 -1.82 -6.57 -1.49
N LEU A 275 -0.75 -5.83 -1.21
CA LEU A 275 -0.64 -4.92 -0.08
C LEU A 275 -1.51 -3.68 -0.32
N LEU A 276 -2.36 -3.37 0.65
CA LEU A 276 -3.18 -2.15 0.66
C LEU A 276 -2.51 -1.04 1.45
N PHE A 277 -2.13 -1.33 2.70
CA PHE A 277 -1.56 -0.36 3.62
C PHE A 277 -0.34 -0.99 4.30
N PRO A 278 0.89 -0.54 3.99
CA PRO A 278 2.06 -0.92 4.79
C PRO A 278 1.91 -0.42 6.23
N ASP A 279 2.42 -1.18 7.18
CA ASP A 279 2.46 -0.81 8.61
C ASP A 279 3.48 0.30 8.91
#